data_AF-A0A2E6W1E4-F1
#
_entry.id   AF-A0A2E6W1E4-F1
#
_cell.length_a   1.000
_cell.length_b   1.000
_cell.length_c   1.000
_cell.angle_alpha   90.00
_cell.angle_beta   90.00
_cell.angle_gamma   90.00
#
_symmetry.space_group_name_H-M   'P 1'
#
loop_
_entity.id
_entity.type
_entity.pdbx_description
1 polymer ?
#
loop_
_entity_poly.entity_id
_entity_poly.type
_entity_poly.pdbx_seq_one_letter_code
_entity_poly.pdbx_strand_id
1 'polypeptide(L)'
;MARMVDGHKAGILRQYIPEAYENRADDEPIKVWIKSPTLRETRQIFASGIDTRVNADQSVSVDIKDSMRVYEQTIKGFVAKVENYIAAGGDPINNGDQLIEHGEVDLIVEIANHILGVGNMDAEAKKKQGEPST
;
A
#
# COMPACT_ATOMS: atom_id res chain seq x y z
N MET A 1 14.91 -5.32 24.76
CA MET A 1 13.67 -4.55 24.99
C MET A 1 12.97 -4.39 23.65
N ALA A 2 11.71 -4.79 23.53
CA ALA A 2 10.95 -4.63 22.29
C ALA A 2 10.43 -3.18 22.19
N ARG A 3 10.68 -2.53 21.06
CA ARG A 3 10.15 -1.18 20.80
C ARG A 3 8.68 -1.33 20.41
N MET A 4 7.77 -0.77 21.21
CA MET A 4 6.37 -0.67 20.82
C MET A 4 6.25 0.47 19.81
N VAL A 5 5.85 0.15 18.59
CA VAL A 5 5.56 1.12 17.54
C VAL A 5 4.06 1.16 17.39
N ASP A 6 3.43 2.26 17.82
CA ASP A 6 2.01 2.48 17.57
C ASP A 6 1.81 2.62 16.05
N GLY A 7 0.86 1.87 15.50
CA GLY A 7 0.50 1.98 14.09
C GLY A 7 0.01 3.38 13.74
N HIS A 8 0.02 3.72 12.45
CA HIS A 8 -0.42 5.04 12.01
C HIS A 8 -1.94 5.16 12.15
N LYS A 9 -2.42 6.23 12.79
CA LYS A 9 -3.85 6.50 12.92
C LYS A 9 -4.51 6.59 11.53
N ALA A 10 -5.58 5.81 11.35
CA ALA A 10 -6.35 5.79 10.11
C ALA A 10 -6.89 7.18 9.72
N GLY A 11 -7.03 7.42 8.42
CA GLY A 11 -7.55 8.66 7.83
C GLY A 11 -6.57 9.84 7.81
N ILE A 12 -5.42 9.72 8.49
CA ILE A 12 -4.40 10.77 8.48
C ILE A 12 -3.57 10.71 7.20
N LEU A 13 -3.37 11.88 6.59
CA LEU A 13 -2.44 12.07 5.49
C LEU A 13 -1.01 12.10 6.05
N ARG A 14 -0.15 11.21 5.55
CA ARG A 14 1.25 11.11 5.96
C ARG A 14 2.15 11.15 4.75
N GLN A 15 3.34 11.71 4.93
CA GLN A 15 4.38 11.65 3.92
C GLN A 15 5.11 10.30 4.01
N TYR A 16 5.38 9.72 2.85
CA TYR A 16 6.22 8.55 2.66
C TYR A 16 7.29 8.87 1.62
N ILE A 17 8.52 8.45 1.89
CA ILE A 17 9.64 8.56 0.95
C ILE A 17 10.02 7.13 0.58
N PRO A 18 9.71 6.69 -0.66
CA PRO A 18 10.05 5.36 -1.13
C PRO A 18 11.56 5.09 -1.08
N GLU A 19 11.93 3.82 -0.95
CA GLU A 19 13.31 3.35 -0.92
C GLU A 19 13.84 2.91 -2.29
N ALA A 20 12.94 2.61 -3.25
CA ALA A 20 13.30 2.29 -4.62
C ALA A 20 14.24 3.34 -5.23
N TYR A 21 15.16 2.86 -6.09
CA TYR A 21 16.09 3.70 -6.86
C TYR A 21 17.01 4.62 -6.03
N GLU A 22 17.37 4.20 -4.81
CA GLU A 22 18.22 5.00 -3.89
C GLU A 22 17.62 6.37 -3.55
N ASN A 23 16.30 6.52 -3.71
CA ASN A 23 15.57 7.78 -3.62
C ASN A 23 15.81 8.56 -2.32
N ARG A 24 16.12 7.90 -1.20
CA ARG A 24 16.43 8.58 0.08
C ARG A 24 17.74 9.36 0.08
N ALA A 25 18.67 9.03 -0.81
CA ALA A 25 19.94 9.71 -0.96
C ALA A 25 19.89 10.87 -1.96
N ASP A 26 18.77 11.03 -2.67
CA ASP A 26 18.53 12.13 -3.60
C ASP A 26 18.31 13.45 -2.83
N ASP A 27 18.80 14.56 -3.39
CA ASP A 27 18.58 15.92 -2.86
C ASP A 27 17.10 16.32 -2.99
N GLU A 28 16.41 15.81 -4.02
CA GLU A 28 14.99 16.03 -4.30
C GLU A 28 14.23 14.69 -4.36
N PRO A 29 14.08 13.99 -3.23
CA PRO A 29 13.48 12.66 -3.23
C PRO A 29 12.02 12.72 -3.69
N ILE A 30 11.58 11.65 -4.35
CA ILE A 30 10.17 11.35 -4.60
C ILE A 30 9.47 11.28 -3.25
N LYS A 31 8.43 12.09 -3.11
CA LYS A 31 7.59 12.14 -1.89
C LYS A 31 6.17 11.76 -2.25
N VAL A 32 5.58 10.90 -1.42
CA VAL A 32 4.23 10.38 -1.63
C VAL A 32 3.39 10.69 -0.40
N TRP A 33 2.27 11.39 -0.58
CA TRP A 33 1.31 11.64 0.49
C TRP A 33 0.24 10.57 0.47
N ILE A 34 0.25 9.78 1.53
CA ILE A 34 -0.57 8.59 1.69
C ILE A 34 -1.63 8.87 2.75
N LYS A 35 -2.90 8.65 2.42
CA LYS A 35 -3.97 8.57 3.40
C LYS A 35 -3.93 7.19 4.03
N SER A 36 -3.81 7.11 5.35
CA SER A 36 -3.76 5.82 6.03
C SER A 36 -5.12 5.12 5.95
N PRO A 37 -5.23 3.89 5.42
CA PRO A 37 -6.48 3.18 5.32
C PRO A 37 -6.97 2.75 6.71
N THR A 38 -8.29 2.61 6.86
CA THR A 38 -8.88 1.86 7.96
C THR A 38 -8.77 0.35 7.72
N LEU A 39 -8.81 -0.44 8.78
CA LEU A 39 -8.88 -1.91 8.67
C LEU A 39 -10.04 -2.40 7.78
N ARG A 40 -11.17 -1.70 7.80
CA ARG A 40 -12.32 -2.04 6.96
C ARG A 40 -11.98 -1.84 5.48
N GLU A 41 -11.37 -0.71 5.15
CA GLU A 41 -10.95 -0.41 3.77
C GLU A 41 -9.88 -1.39 3.29
N THR A 42 -8.87 -1.70 4.12
CA THR A 42 -7.85 -2.71 3.80
C THR A 42 -8.49 -4.07 3.49
N ARG A 43 -9.45 -4.54 4.31
CA ARG A 43 -10.19 -5.78 4.06
C ARG A 43 -11.02 -5.73 2.78
N GLN A 44 -11.63 -4.58 2.48
CA GLN A 44 -12.41 -4.41 1.25
C GLN A 44 -11.55 -4.52 0.01
N ILE A 45 -10.33 -3.94 0.01
CA ILE A 45 -9.37 -4.05 -1.08
C ILE A 45 -8.95 -5.51 -1.32
N PHE A 46 -8.62 -6.24 -0.24
CA PHE A 46 -8.28 -7.66 -0.38
C PHE A 46 -9.46 -8.49 -0.87
N ALA A 47 -10.68 -8.21 -0.39
CA ALA A 47 -11.87 -8.90 -0.84
C ALA A 47 -12.22 -8.62 -2.31
N SER A 48 -11.90 -7.43 -2.83
CA SER A 48 -12.16 -7.07 -4.24
C SER A 48 -11.09 -7.59 -5.20
N GLY A 49 -9.92 -7.98 -4.71
CA GLY A 49 -8.82 -8.53 -5.51
C GLY A 49 -8.58 -10.02 -5.30
N ILE A 50 -9.49 -10.73 -4.63
CA ILE A 50 -9.47 -12.20 -4.56
C ILE A 50 -10.70 -12.69 -5.30
N ASP A 51 -10.59 -12.88 -6.62
CA ASP A 51 -11.59 -13.62 -7.37
C ASP A 51 -11.25 -15.11 -7.26
N THR A 52 -11.53 -15.69 -6.08
CA THR A 52 -11.28 -17.12 -5.85
C THR A 52 -12.13 -17.95 -6.80
N ARG A 53 -11.48 -18.52 -7.81
CA ARG A 53 -12.10 -19.53 -8.67
C ARG A 53 -11.91 -20.88 -8.00
N VAL A 54 -13.03 -21.50 -7.66
CA VAL A 54 -13.06 -22.92 -7.27
C VAL A 54 -13.05 -23.72 -8.56
N ASN A 55 -11.94 -24.39 -8.81
CA ASN A 55 -11.83 -25.29 -9.95
C ASN A 55 -12.67 -26.56 -9.71
N ALA A 56 -12.97 -27.28 -10.78
CA ALA A 56 -13.78 -28.50 -10.71
C ALA A 56 -13.17 -29.59 -9.81
N ASP A 57 -11.85 -29.53 -9.57
CA ASP A 57 -11.09 -30.41 -8.68
C ASP A 57 -11.02 -29.91 -7.22
N GLN A 58 -11.81 -28.89 -6.87
CA GLN A 58 -11.80 -28.20 -5.56
C GLN A 58 -10.50 -27.47 -5.22
N SER A 59 -9.58 -27.33 -6.17
CA SER A 59 -8.43 -26.43 -6.00
C SER A 59 -8.89 -24.98 -6.09
N VAL A 60 -8.23 -24.12 -5.32
CA VAL A 60 -8.43 -22.66 -5.36
C VAL A 60 -7.26 -22.07 -6.14
N SER A 61 -7.55 -21.45 -7.28
CA SER A 61 -6.56 -20.66 -8.02
C SER A 61 -6.77 -19.17 -7.78
N VAL A 62 -5.67 -18.45 -7.53
CA VAL A 62 -5.63 -16.99 -7.48
C VAL A 62 -4.91 -16.51 -8.73
N ASP A 63 -5.54 -15.63 -9.52
CA ASP A 63 -4.89 -15.06 -10.70
C ASP A 63 -3.91 -13.95 -10.28
N ILE A 64 -2.73 -13.93 -10.89
CA ILE A 64 -1.73 -12.87 -10.70
C ILE A 64 -2.30 -11.52 -11.16
N LYS A 65 -3.19 -11.50 -12.16
CA LYS A 65 -3.91 -10.29 -12.60
C LYS A 65 -4.76 -9.69 -11.47
N ASP A 66 -5.30 -10.52 -10.60
CA ASP A 66 -6.10 -10.04 -9.47
C ASP A 66 -5.21 -9.37 -8.42
N SER A 67 -3.95 -9.81 -8.30
CA SER A 67 -2.95 -9.18 -7.41
C SER A 67 -2.59 -7.76 -7.88
N MET A 68 -2.47 -7.53 -9.18
CA MET A 68 -2.23 -6.17 -9.71
C MET A 68 -3.41 -5.24 -9.49
N ARG A 69 -4.63 -5.77 -9.52
CA ARG A 69 -5.84 -5.00 -9.23
C ARG A 69 -5.89 -4.52 -7.77
N VAL A 70 -5.40 -5.31 -6.82
CA VAL A 70 -5.24 -4.89 -5.41
C VAL A 70 -4.33 -3.68 -5.34
N TYR A 71 -3.17 -3.72 -5.99
CA TYR A 71 -2.22 -2.60 -5.98
C TYR A 71 -2.81 -1.36 -6.65
N GLU A 72 -3.46 -1.50 -7.80
CA GLU A 72 -4.15 -0.39 -8.47
C GLU A 72 -5.17 0.28 -7.55
N GLN A 73 -6.07 -0.50 -6.94
CA GLN A 73 -7.08 0.04 -6.02
C GLN A 73 -6.47 0.69 -4.79
N THR A 74 -5.38 0.11 -4.27
CA THR A 74 -4.66 0.65 -3.12
C THR A 74 -4.04 2.01 -3.45
N ILE A 75 -3.33 2.12 -4.57
CA ILE A 75 -2.67 3.36 -4.96
C ILE A 75 -3.71 4.43 -5.26
N LYS A 76 -4.70 4.15 -6.11
CA LYS A 76 -5.73 5.13 -6.49
C LYS A 76 -6.56 5.61 -5.29
N GLY A 77 -6.83 4.72 -4.34
CA GLY A 77 -7.63 5.05 -3.15
C GLY A 77 -6.90 5.84 -2.08
N PHE A 78 -5.57 5.67 -1.95
CA PHE A 78 -4.83 6.15 -0.79
C PHE A 78 -3.65 7.06 -1.11
N VAL A 79 -3.17 7.14 -2.35
CA VAL A 79 -2.15 8.13 -2.74
C VAL A 79 -2.81 9.42 -3.19
N ALA A 80 -2.72 10.45 -2.35
CA ALA A 80 -3.34 11.75 -2.61
C ALA A 80 -2.45 12.66 -3.46
N LYS A 81 -1.13 12.59 -3.27
CA LYS A 81 -0.16 13.46 -3.94
C LYS A 81 1.17 12.74 -4.13
N VAL A 82 1.83 13.02 -5.24
CA VAL A 82 3.23 12.66 -5.52
C VAL A 82 3.98 13.95 -5.87
N GLU A 83 5.20 14.10 -5.39
CA GLU A 83 6.11 15.19 -5.75
C GLU A 83 7.44 14.60 -6.25
N ASN A 84 8.12 15.37 -7.10
CA ASN A 84 9.46 15.08 -7.63
C ASN A 84 9.56 13.76 -8.40
N TYR A 85 8.48 13.35 -9.07
CA TYR A 85 8.50 12.15 -9.90
C TYR A 85 8.09 12.44 -11.34
N ILE A 86 8.99 12.07 -12.26
CA ILE A 86 8.78 12.13 -13.70
C ILE A 86 8.96 10.71 -14.22
N ALA A 87 7.96 10.20 -14.95
CA ALA A 87 8.01 8.88 -15.56
C ALA A 87 9.12 8.79 -16.62
N ALA A 88 9.52 7.57 -17.01
CA ALA A 88 10.49 7.37 -18.08
C ALA A 88 10.07 8.03 -19.43
N GLY A 89 8.76 8.20 -19.65
CA GLY A 89 8.19 8.91 -20.82
C GLY A 89 8.27 10.44 -20.76
N GLY A 90 8.73 11.02 -19.64
CA GLY A 90 8.79 12.47 -19.42
C GLY A 90 7.53 13.06 -18.78
N ASP A 91 6.51 12.25 -18.50
CA ASP A 91 5.25 12.71 -17.90
C ASP A 91 5.40 12.93 -16.38
N PRO A 92 5.00 14.09 -15.84
CA PRO A 92 5.03 14.32 -14.41
C PRO A 92 3.90 13.55 -13.70
N ILE A 93 4.26 12.84 -12.63
CA ILE A 93 3.34 12.05 -11.81
C ILE A 93 3.04 12.81 -10.52
N ASN A 94 1.78 13.19 -10.33
CA ASN A 94 1.35 14.05 -9.22
C ASN A 94 0.35 13.39 -8.27
N ASN A 95 -0.18 12.21 -8.61
CA ASN A 95 -1.22 11.52 -7.83
C ASN A 95 -1.23 10.01 -8.10
N GLY A 96 -2.10 9.28 -7.38
CA GLY A 96 -2.21 7.83 -7.51
C GLY A 96 -2.69 7.33 -8.88
N ASP A 97 -3.57 8.07 -9.57
CA ASP A 97 -4.03 7.67 -10.90
C ASP A 97 -2.90 7.69 -11.93
N GLN A 98 -2.14 8.79 -11.95
CA GLN A 98 -0.96 8.94 -12.81
C GLN A 98 0.14 7.95 -12.45
N LEU A 99 0.27 7.62 -11.16
CA LEU A 99 1.23 6.62 -10.70
C LEU A 99 0.92 5.23 -11.26
N ILE A 100 -0.36 4.85 -11.37
CA ILE A 100 -0.74 3.57 -11.98
C ILE A 100 -0.58 3.58 -13.50
N GLU A 101 -0.85 4.72 -14.15
CA GLU A 101 -0.81 4.81 -15.62
C GLU A 101 0.62 4.88 -16.16
N HIS A 102 1.52 5.57 -15.47
CA HIS A 102 2.85 5.91 -15.97
C HIS A 102 4.01 5.54 -15.02
N GLY A 103 3.71 5.14 -13.78
CA GLY A 103 4.72 4.85 -12.78
C GLY A 103 5.40 3.49 -12.99
N GLU A 104 6.61 3.39 -12.49
CA GLU A 104 7.37 2.15 -12.48
C GLU A 104 6.76 1.12 -11.51
N VAL A 105 6.75 -0.15 -11.91
CA VAL A 105 6.09 -1.23 -11.18
C VAL A 105 6.69 -1.41 -9.77
N ASP A 106 8.02 -1.32 -9.65
CA ASP A 106 8.69 -1.50 -8.35
C ASP A 106 8.23 -0.46 -7.33
N LEU A 107 8.08 0.80 -7.76
CA LEU A 107 7.62 1.90 -6.92
C LEU A 107 6.15 1.71 -6.51
N ILE A 108 5.30 1.29 -7.44
CA ILE A 108 3.88 0.98 -7.19
C ILE A 108 3.76 -0.12 -6.13
N VAL A 109 4.50 -1.22 -6.28
CA VAL A 109 4.47 -2.36 -5.36
C VAL A 109 4.95 -1.97 -3.98
N GLU A 110 6.05 -1.21 -3.89
CA GLU A 110 6.58 -0.73 -2.61
C GLU A 110 5.56 0.14 -1.86
N ILE A 111 5.00 1.16 -2.53
CA ILE A 111 4.02 2.07 -1.94
C ILE A 111 2.76 1.31 -1.53
N ALA A 112 2.24 0.41 -2.37
CA ALA A 112 1.06 -0.37 -2.06
C ALA A 112 1.30 -1.29 -0.85
N ASN A 113 2.44 -1.97 -0.79
CA ASN A 113 2.82 -2.78 0.36
C ASN A 113 2.96 -1.96 1.64
N HIS A 114 3.51 -0.74 1.55
CA HIS A 114 3.59 0.16 2.69
C HIS A 114 2.20 0.62 3.18
N ILE A 115 1.24 0.83 2.28
CA ILE A 115 -0.15 1.16 2.62
C ILE A 115 -0.83 -0.02 3.31
N LEU A 116 -0.72 -1.22 2.73
CA LEU A 116 -1.39 -2.43 3.24
C LEU A 116 -0.73 -2.98 4.51
N GLY A 117 0.59 -2.87 4.64
CA GLY A 117 1.36 -3.31 5.81
C GLY A 117 1.02 -2.53 7.07
N VAL A 118 0.77 -1.22 6.94
CA VAL A 118 0.40 -0.35 8.06
C VAL A 118 -0.98 -0.69 8.64
N GLY A 119 -1.94 -1.10 7.80
CA GLY A 119 -3.24 -1.58 8.27
C GLY A 119 -3.13 -2.82 9.16
N ASN A 120 -2.16 -3.69 8.91
CA ASN A 120 -1.99 -4.92 9.70
C ASN A 120 -1.34 -4.69 11.07
N MET A 121 -0.51 -3.65 11.23
CA MET A 121 0.13 -3.33 12.52
C MET A 121 -0.89 -2.90 13.59
N ASP A 122 -1.94 -2.17 13.20
CA ASP A 122 -3.04 -1.78 14.09
C ASP A 122 -3.86 -2.98 14.60
N ALA A 123 -3.99 -4.04 13.79
CA ALA A 123 -4.70 -5.25 14.16
C ALA A 123 -3.92 -6.07 15.21
N GLU A 124 -2.60 -6.17 15.08
CA GLU A 124 -1.75 -6.84 16.07
C GLU A 124 -1.65 -6.06 17.38
N ALA A 125 -1.56 -4.73 17.31
CA ALA A 125 -1.53 -3.87 18.50
C ALA A 125 -2.81 -4.01 19.35
N LYS A 126 -3.98 -4.11 18.70
CA LYS A 126 -5.26 -4.37 19.39
C LYS A 126 -5.38 -5.79 19.95
N LYS A 127 -4.80 -6.79 19.28
CA LYS A 127 -4.85 -8.19 19.75
C LYS A 127 -4.05 -8.37 21.04
N LYS A 128 -2.89 -7.71 21.16
CA LYS A 128 -2.03 -7.75 22.37
C LYS A 128 -2.64 -7.04 23.59
N GLN A 129 -3.62 -6.17 23.40
CA GLN A 129 -4.34 -5.53 24.52
C GLN A 129 -5.45 -6.41 25.13
N GLY A 130 -5.79 -7.53 24.48
CA GLY A 130 -6.86 -8.44 24.92
C GLY A 130 -6.39 -9.72 25.61
N GLU A 131 -5.08 -9.98 25.68
CA GLU A 131 -4.54 -11.15 26.37
C GLU A 131 -4.23 -10.79 27.83
N PRO A 132 -4.92 -11.39 28.83
CA PRO A 132 -4.46 -11.29 30.21
C PRO A 132 -3.13 -12.02 30.29
N SER A 133 -2.09 -11.29 30.68
CA SER A 133 -0.78 -11.86 30.98
C SER A 133 -0.97 -12.97 32.03
N THR A 134 -0.71 -14.21 31.63
CA THR A 134 -0.65 -15.37 32.53
C THR A 134 0.79 -15.84 32.61
#